data_AF-U1NGG5-F1
#
_entry.id   AF-U1NGG5-F1
#
_cell.length_a   1.000
_cell.length_b   1.000
_cell.length_c   1.000
_cell.angle_alpha   90.00
_cell.angle_beta   90.00
_cell.angle_gamma   90.00
#
_symmetry.space_group_name_H-M   'P 1'
#
loop_
_entity.id
_entity.type
_entity.pdbx_description
1 polymer ?
#
loop_
_entity_poly.entity_id
_entity_poly.type
_entity_poly.pdbx_seq_one_letter_code
_entity_poly.pdbx_strand_id
1 'polypeptide(L)'
;MDVTTTAQYRVLGYPHKPTQLVLMACDETNEELQDLNADTNLHDVDDEMGDGDNCSGEDTARRDIASPSIDKFEPIYIDMTEYDTAIQSKVDTLELGYLIEATVKWTADGLRLTVVDVIAETNFIFYNEVTGIFEAATTTWKDAVAEGEGMGSRLTRGTDAKPNGALYVFAKQQDARDLTREFQTGVTPLEPLIRRVDEEETASVSVSPESTQPRAVFVLKPATEPFIIVYVVFRRNSMLAGTLHSTYGENSDNNVEGNQPGSTPSGPLQFE
;
A
#
# COMPACT_ATOMS: atom_id res chain seq x y z
N MET A 1 -23.71 14.70 -8.37
CA MET A 1 -23.22 13.65 -9.27
C MET A 1 -22.37 12.76 -8.40
N ASP A 2 -22.72 11.48 -8.32
CA ASP A 2 -21.90 10.54 -7.58
C ASP A 2 -20.80 10.06 -8.53
N VAL A 3 -19.54 10.34 -8.20
CA VAL A 3 -18.40 9.89 -9.02
C VAL A 3 -17.92 8.56 -8.46
N THR A 4 -17.81 7.55 -9.31
CA THR A 4 -17.23 6.26 -8.96
C THR A 4 -15.90 6.07 -9.65
N THR A 5 -14.91 5.60 -8.89
CA THR A 5 -13.55 5.40 -9.37
C THR A 5 -13.09 3.99 -9.00
N THR A 6 -12.60 3.24 -9.98
CA THR A 6 -12.03 1.91 -9.77
C THR A 6 -10.52 1.99 -9.95
N ALA A 7 -9.77 1.47 -8.96
CA ALA A 7 -8.31 1.42 -9.02
C ALA A 7 -7.77 0.29 -8.12
N GLN A 8 -6.47 0.05 -8.21
CA GLN A 8 -5.75 -0.82 -7.30
C GLN A 8 -5.30 -0.04 -6.06
N TYR A 9 -5.55 -0.62 -4.90
CA TYR A 9 -5.22 -0.02 -3.61
C TYR A 9 -4.43 -0.98 -2.74
N ARG A 10 -3.48 -0.43 -1.99
CA ARG A 10 -2.79 -1.11 -0.91
C ARG A 10 -3.50 -0.82 0.41
N VAL A 11 -3.78 -1.87 1.18
CA VAL A 11 -4.35 -1.74 2.52
C VAL A 11 -3.25 -1.33 3.51
N LEU A 12 -3.42 -0.17 4.16
CA LEU A 12 -2.51 0.36 5.19
C LEU A 12 -3.05 0.15 6.62
N GLY A 13 -4.19 -0.53 6.76
CA GLY A 13 -4.77 -0.93 8.03
C GLY A 13 -5.69 0.12 8.65
N TYR A 14 -5.79 0.09 9.99
CA TYR A 14 -6.69 0.92 10.81
C TYR A 14 -5.88 1.86 11.74
N PRO A 15 -5.12 2.84 11.22
CA PRO A 15 -4.14 3.60 12.00
C PRO A 15 -4.74 4.54 13.06
N HIS A 16 -6.05 4.84 13.03
CA HIS A 16 -6.63 5.85 13.92
C HIS A 16 -7.90 5.42 14.67
N LYS A 17 -8.72 4.50 14.13
CA LYS A 17 -9.92 3.92 14.76
C LYS A 17 -10.26 2.56 14.13
N PRO A 18 -10.88 1.60 14.85
CA PRO A 18 -11.28 0.31 14.27
C PRO A 18 -12.33 0.41 13.15
N THR A 19 -12.87 1.61 12.92
CA THR A 19 -13.88 1.89 11.90
C THR A 19 -13.32 2.67 10.71
N GLN A 20 -12.01 2.86 10.59
CA GLN A 20 -11.44 3.64 9.48
C GLN A 20 -10.43 2.81 8.70
N LEU A 21 -10.81 2.39 7.50
CA LEU A 21 -9.93 1.68 6.59
C LEU A 21 -9.06 2.71 5.85
N VAL A 22 -7.75 2.50 5.84
CA VAL A 22 -6.81 3.33 5.08
C VAL A 22 -6.32 2.58 3.87
N LEU A 23 -6.55 3.18 2.71
CA LEU A 23 -6.15 2.68 1.40
C LEU A 23 -5.15 3.65 0.78
N MET A 24 -4.24 3.14 -0.04
CA MET A 24 -3.34 3.97 -0.84
C MET A 24 -3.39 3.50 -2.28
N ALA A 25 -3.64 4.42 -3.22
CA ALA A 25 -3.72 4.08 -4.64
C ALA A 25 -2.33 3.68 -5.19
N CYS A 26 -2.25 2.50 -5.79
CA CYS A 26 -1.03 1.95 -6.39
C CYS A 26 -0.82 2.41 -7.83
N ASP A 27 -1.90 2.74 -8.53
CA ASP A 27 -1.94 3.22 -9.91
C ASP A 27 -2.66 4.56 -10.00
N GLU A 28 -2.37 5.32 -11.07
CA GLU A 28 -3.22 6.44 -11.44
C GLU A 28 -4.60 5.90 -11.81
N THR A 29 -5.65 6.51 -11.30
CA THR A 29 -7.03 6.10 -11.56
C THR A 29 -7.27 6.08 -13.06
N ASN A 30 -7.70 4.94 -13.60
CA ASN A 30 -7.97 4.84 -15.04
C ASN A 30 -9.21 5.70 -15.35
N GLU A 31 -9.00 6.90 -15.89
CA GLU A 31 -10.09 7.81 -16.29
C GLU A 31 -10.96 7.25 -17.45
N GLU A 32 -10.54 6.14 -18.07
CA GLU A 32 -11.15 5.56 -19.27
C GLU A 32 -12.55 4.92 -19.09
N LEU A 33 -13.12 4.84 -17.88
CA LEU A 33 -14.46 4.25 -17.70
C LEU A 33 -15.61 5.26 -17.60
N GLN A 34 -15.37 6.56 -17.79
CA GLN A 34 -16.44 7.58 -17.69
C GLN A 34 -17.33 7.72 -18.94
N ASP A 35 -16.98 7.13 -20.10
CA ASP A 35 -17.68 7.45 -21.37
C ASP A 35 -18.72 6.44 -21.87
N LEU A 36 -19.01 5.34 -21.15
CA LEU A 36 -19.93 4.32 -21.68
C LEU A 36 -21.41 4.51 -21.32
N ASN A 37 -21.81 5.58 -20.63
CA ASN A 37 -23.22 5.82 -20.30
C ASN A 37 -23.63 7.29 -20.48
N ALA A 38 -23.62 7.77 -21.72
CA ALA A 38 -24.44 8.91 -22.13
C ALA A 38 -25.00 8.69 -23.54
N ASP A 39 -26.24 8.24 -23.55
CA ASP A 39 -27.28 8.47 -24.56
C ASP A 39 -27.04 8.13 -26.05
N THR A 40 -27.71 7.04 -26.39
CA THR A 40 -28.52 6.82 -27.60
C THR A 40 -28.99 8.05 -28.40
N ASN A 41 -29.05 7.79 -29.72
CA ASN A 41 -30.06 8.18 -30.72
C ASN A 41 -29.77 9.34 -31.69
N LEU A 42 -29.92 8.97 -32.98
CA LEU A 42 -30.45 9.75 -34.12
C LEU A 42 -29.57 10.92 -34.59
N HIS A 43 -29.45 11.28 -35.87
CA HIS A 43 -29.92 10.79 -37.17
C HIS A 43 -29.30 11.79 -38.17
N ASP A 44 -28.83 11.26 -39.30
CA ASP A 44 -28.83 11.87 -40.63
C ASP A 44 -28.15 13.24 -40.96
N VAL A 45 -27.53 13.17 -42.15
CA VAL A 45 -27.13 14.18 -43.15
C VAL A 45 -26.24 15.34 -42.74
N ASP A 46 -25.08 15.41 -43.40
CA ASP A 46 -24.53 16.66 -43.92
C ASP A 46 -23.96 16.45 -45.31
N ASP A 47 -24.48 17.19 -46.29
CA ASP A 47 -23.65 17.89 -47.27
C ASP A 47 -24.47 19.03 -47.91
N GLU A 48 -24.23 20.27 -47.49
CA GLU A 48 -23.80 21.39 -48.36
C GLU A 48 -23.97 22.79 -47.70
N MET A 49 -22.84 23.52 -47.69
CA MET A 49 -22.64 24.96 -48.02
C MET A 49 -23.44 26.07 -47.31
N GLY A 50 -22.71 27.01 -46.67
CA GLY A 50 -23.20 28.37 -46.42
C GLY A 50 -22.28 29.27 -45.57
N ASP A 51 -21.68 30.28 -46.20
CA ASP A 51 -20.96 31.41 -45.60
C ASP A 51 -21.83 32.24 -44.63
N GLY A 52 -21.25 32.77 -43.54
CA GLY A 52 -21.94 33.69 -42.64
C GLY A 52 -21.09 34.29 -41.52
N ASP A 53 -21.08 35.61 -41.46
CA ASP A 53 -20.23 36.53 -40.69
C ASP A 53 -20.65 36.74 -39.21
N ASN A 54 -19.65 36.94 -38.35
CA ASN A 54 -19.56 37.73 -37.10
C ASN A 54 -20.33 37.45 -35.78
N CYS A 55 -19.64 37.89 -34.71
CA CYS A 55 -20.08 38.37 -33.38
C CYS A 55 -20.22 37.41 -32.17
N SER A 56 -19.20 37.50 -31.30
CA SER A 56 -19.24 37.63 -29.83
C SER A 56 -20.41 37.05 -29.03
N GLY A 57 -20.12 36.03 -28.22
CA GLY A 57 -20.91 35.63 -27.07
C GLY A 57 -19.97 35.26 -25.91
N GLU A 58 -20.09 36.01 -24.82
CA GLU A 58 -19.34 35.87 -23.58
C GLU A 58 -19.52 34.49 -22.92
N ASP A 59 -18.44 34.07 -22.27
CA ASP A 59 -18.43 33.54 -20.91
C ASP A 59 -19.60 32.63 -20.50
N THR A 60 -19.47 31.35 -20.85
CA THR A 60 -19.64 30.35 -19.80
C THR A 60 -18.44 29.44 -19.86
N ALA A 61 -17.39 29.80 -19.13
CA ALA A 61 -16.52 28.80 -18.53
C ALA A 61 -17.42 27.81 -17.78
N ARG A 62 -17.82 26.72 -18.45
CA ARG A 62 -18.17 25.49 -17.78
C ARG A 62 -16.94 25.18 -16.95
N ARG A 63 -17.00 25.54 -15.67
CA ARG A 63 -16.06 25.03 -14.69
C ARG A 63 -16.19 23.52 -14.81
N ASP A 64 -15.22 22.91 -15.44
CA ASP A 64 -14.93 21.50 -15.28
C ASP A 64 -14.92 21.27 -13.77
N ILE A 65 -16.00 20.69 -13.27
CA ILE A 65 -16.01 20.15 -11.91
C ILE A 65 -15.09 18.96 -12.05
N ALA A 66 -13.79 19.19 -11.87
CA ALA A 66 -12.78 18.16 -11.91
C ALA A 66 -13.30 17.02 -11.03
N SER A 67 -13.51 15.85 -11.65
CA SER A 67 -13.63 14.61 -10.91
C SER A 67 -12.50 14.61 -9.88
N PRO A 68 -12.75 14.36 -8.59
CA PRO A 68 -11.65 14.27 -7.63
C PRO A 68 -10.74 13.13 -8.09
N SER A 69 -9.59 13.49 -8.66
CA SER A 69 -8.53 12.56 -9.02
C SER A 69 -7.93 12.04 -7.72
N ILE A 70 -7.70 10.74 -7.65
CA ILE A 70 -7.01 10.15 -6.50
C ILE A 70 -5.52 10.25 -6.82
N ASP A 71 -4.81 11.06 -6.03
CA ASP A 71 -3.38 11.23 -6.21
C ASP A 71 -2.65 9.94 -5.82
N LYS A 72 -1.73 9.52 -6.69
CA LYS A 72 -0.97 8.29 -6.52
C LYS A 72 -0.15 8.35 -5.24
N PHE A 73 -0.17 7.27 -4.47
CA PHE A 73 0.53 7.13 -3.19
C PHE A 73 0.02 8.03 -2.05
N GLU A 74 -1.09 8.74 -2.21
CA GLU A 74 -1.70 9.45 -1.08
C GLU A 74 -2.62 8.52 -0.27
N PRO A 75 -2.55 8.55 1.07
CA PRO A 75 -3.43 7.76 1.92
C PRO A 75 -4.85 8.34 1.92
N ILE A 76 -5.81 7.46 1.63
CA ILE A 76 -7.24 7.75 1.58
C ILE A 76 -7.91 7.07 2.76
N TYR A 77 -8.79 7.82 3.41
CA TYR A 77 -9.49 7.35 4.60
C TYR A 77 -10.94 7.06 4.27
N ILE A 78 -11.36 5.83 4.55
CA ILE A 78 -12.73 5.36 4.34
C ILE A 78 -13.37 5.08 5.69
N ASP A 79 -14.50 5.73 5.94
CA ASP A 79 -15.31 5.45 7.13
C ASP A 79 -16.12 4.16 6.93
N MET A 80 -15.95 3.21 7.85
CA MET A 80 -16.51 1.86 7.87
C MET A 80 -17.77 1.73 8.72
N THR A 81 -18.32 2.81 9.28
CA THR A 81 -19.48 2.71 10.19
C THR A 81 -20.80 2.29 9.53
N GLU A 82 -20.97 2.47 8.22
CA GLU A 82 -22.26 2.25 7.53
C GLU A 82 -22.11 1.53 6.17
N TYR A 83 -21.72 0.25 6.20
CA TYR A 83 -21.65 -0.59 5.00
C TYR A 83 -22.68 -1.71 4.96
N ASP A 84 -22.94 -2.17 3.73
CA ASP A 84 -23.58 -3.47 3.53
C ASP A 84 -22.72 -4.56 4.17
N THR A 85 -23.38 -5.48 4.88
CA THR A 85 -22.82 -6.70 5.44
C THR A 85 -21.91 -7.49 4.50
N ALA A 86 -22.17 -7.45 3.19
CA ALA A 86 -21.33 -8.10 2.18
C ALA A 86 -19.95 -7.44 2.03
N ILE A 87 -19.90 -6.10 2.04
CA ILE A 87 -18.63 -5.35 1.98
C ILE A 87 -17.90 -5.44 3.32
N GLN A 88 -18.64 -5.36 4.43
CA GLN A 88 -18.05 -5.50 5.77
C GLN A 88 -17.34 -6.85 5.90
N SER A 89 -17.98 -7.95 5.48
CA SER A 89 -17.38 -9.28 5.57
C SER A 89 -16.10 -9.42 4.73
N LYS A 90 -16.00 -8.74 3.57
CA LYS A 90 -14.78 -8.71 2.76
C LYS A 90 -13.68 -7.89 3.44
N VAL A 91 -14.04 -6.71 3.95
CA VAL A 91 -13.09 -5.81 4.60
C VAL A 91 -12.54 -6.39 5.91
N ASP A 92 -13.36 -7.14 6.66
CA ASP A 92 -12.94 -7.83 7.89
C ASP A 92 -11.86 -8.91 7.64
N THR A 93 -11.72 -9.38 6.40
CA THR A 93 -10.66 -10.33 6.00
C THR A 93 -9.39 -9.67 5.48
N LEU A 94 -9.41 -8.34 5.27
CA LEU A 94 -8.25 -7.62 4.74
C LEU A 94 -7.19 -7.45 5.82
N GLU A 95 -5.96 -7.81 5.48
CA GLU A 95 -4.81 -7.57 6.34
C GLU A 95 -3.95 -6.44 5.78
N LEU A 96 -3.09 -5.91 6.66
CA LEU A 96 -2.13 -4.88 6.33
C LEU A 96 -1.18 -5.34 5.20
N GLY A 97 -1.13 -4.57 4.11
CA GLY A 97 -0.31 -4.83 2.93
C GLY A 97 -1.05 -5.50 1.75
N TYR A 98 -2.31 -5.93 1.94
CA TYR A 98 -3.06 -6.60 0.86
C TYR A 98 -3.21 -5.65 -0.33
N LEU A 99 -2.98 -6.17 -1.55
CA LEU A 99 -3.36 -5.50 -2.78
C LEU A 99 -4.80 -5.85 -3.10
N ILE A 100 -5.65 -4.84 -3.24
CA ILE A 100 -7.04 -5.00 -3.64
C ILE A 100 -7.33 -4.21 -4.90
N GLU A 101 -8.23 -4.71 -5.72
CA GLU A 101 -9.00 -3.87 -6.65
C GLU A 101 -10.23 -3.38 -5.90
N ALA A 102 -10.45 -2.07 -5.90
CA ALA A 102 -11.63 -1.52 -5.26
C ALA A 102 -12.30 -0.46 -6.12
N THR A 103 -13.63 -0.41 -6.01
CA THR A 103 -14.42 0.70 -6.53
C THR A 103 -14.87 1.57 -5.36
N VAL A 104 -14.52 2.84 -5.41
CA VAL A 104 -14.90 3.85 -4.43
C VAL A 104 -15.87 4.84 -5.06
N LYS A 105 -16.85 5.27 -4.28
CA LYS A 105 -17.91 6.20 -4.66
C LYS A 105 -17.81 7.45 -3.79
N TRP A 106 -17.65 8.60 -4.41
CA TRP A 106 -17.68 9.90 -3.74
C TRP A 106 -19.14 10.29 -3.50
N THR A 107 -19.54 10.43 -2.24
CA THR A 107 -20.85 10.96 -1.84
C THR A 107 -20.69 12.25 -1.05
N ALA A 108 -21.79 12.96 -0.83
CA ALA A 108 -21.79 14.18 0.01
C ALA A 108 -21.33 13.91 1.45
N ASP A 109 -21.47 12.67 1.93
CA ASP A 109 -21.13 12.23 3.29
C ASP A 109 -19.71 11.65 3.40
N GLY A 110 -18.98 11.52 2.28
CA GLY A 110 -17.61 11.00 2.24
C GLY A 110 -17.38 9.92 1.18
N LEU A 111 -16.22 9.27 1.26
CA LEU A 111 -15.85 8.19 0.35
C LEU A 111 -16.44 6.86 0.81
N ARG A 112 -17.16 6.18 -0.08
CA ARG A 112 -17.76 4.87 0.19
C ARG A 112 -17.22 3.77 -0.71
N LEU A 113 -16.90 2.62 -0.13
CA LEU A 113 -16.44 1.42 -0.83
C LEU A 113 -17.64 0.61 -1.37
N THR A 114 -17.64 0.28 -2.67
CA THR A 114 -18.76 -0.46 -3.30
C THR A 114 -18.37 -1.85 -3.79
N VAL A 115 -17.13 -2.03 -4.22
CA VAL A 115 -16.57 -3.30 -4.70
C VAL A 115 -15.18 -3.46 -4.11
N VAL A 116 -14.83 -4.69 -3.73
CA VAL A 116 -13.53 -5.07 -3.18
C VAL A 116 -13.20 -6.46 -3.65
N ASP A 117 -12.07 -6.63 -4.32
CA ASP A 117 -11.54 -7.93 -4.71
C ASP A 117 -10.05 -7.99 -4.40
N VAL A 118 -9.60 -9.06 -3.75
CA VAL A 118 -8.20 -9.22 -3.35
C VAL A 118 -7.39 -9.72 -4.54
N ILE A 119 -6.40 -8.93 -4.97
CA ILE A 119 -5.47 -9.29 -6.05
C ILE A 119 -4.29 -10.08 -5.49
N ALA A 120 -3.71 -9.61 -4.38
CA ALA A 120 -2.57 -10.25 -3.74
C ALA A 120 -2.63 -10.11 -2.22
N GLU A 121 -2.48 -11.23 -1.52
CA GLU A 121 -2.35 -11.27 -0.06
C GLU A 121 -0.90 -10.95 0.37
N THR A 122 -0.35 -9.83 -0.11
CA THR A 122 0.95 -9.34 0.33
C THR A 122 0.81 -8.81 1.76
N ASN A 123 1.72 -9.12 2.67
CA ASN A 123 1.62 -8.68 4.08
C ASN A 123 2.72 -7.69 4.43
N PHE A 124 2.38 -6.61 5.14
CA PHE A 124 3.38 -5.76 5.79
C PHE A 124 3.46 -6.09 7.27
N ILE A 125 4.68 -6.31 7.75
CA ILE A 125 4.98 -6.76 9.09
C ILE A 125 5.99 -5.79 9.68
N PHE A 126 5.64 -5.19 10.82
CA PHE A 126 6.45 -4.17 11.47
C PHE A 126 7.01 -4.72 12.77
N TYR A 127 8.34 -4.70 12.92
CA TYR A 127 9.01 -5.06 14.17
C TYR A 127 9.86 -3.89 14.67
N ASN A 128 9.60 -3.49 15.90
CA ASN A 128 10.29 -2.38 16.56
C ASN A 128 11.33 -2.88 17.56
N GLU A 129 12.33 -2.04 17.83
CA GLU A 129 13.39 -2.27 18.80
C GLU A 129 14.11 -3.61 18.64
N VAL A 130 14.21 -4.09 17.40
CA VAL A 130 14.80 -5.41 17.14
C VAL A 130 16.31 -5.40 17.39
N THR A 131 16.80 -6.52 17.91
CA THR A 131 18.22 -6.79 18.15
C THR A 131 18.71 -7.92 17.25
N GLY A 132 20.02 -8.04 17.04
CA GLY A 132 20.57 -9.13 16.22
C GLY A 132 20.23 -8.96 14.74
N ILE A 133 20.62 -7.81 14.18
CA ILE A 133 20.44 -7.53 12.76
C ILE A 133 21.34 -8.46 11.95
N PHE A 134 20.76 -9.09 10.94
CA PHE A 134 21.50 -9.99 10.05
C PHE A 134 22.56 -9.24 9.23
N GLU A 135 23.65 -9.94 8.93
CA GLU A 135 24.84 -9.35 8.32
C GLU A 135 24.54 -8.61 7.02
N ALA A 136 23.67 -9.16 6.16
CA ALA A 136 23.35 -8.56 4.87
C ALA A 136 22.82 -7.11 5.00
N ALA A 137 22.03 -6.79 6.04
CA ALA A 137 21.56 -5.42 6.28
C ALA A 137 22.70 -4.51 6.75
N THR A 138 23.52 -4.98 7.69
CA THR A 138 24.66 -4.19 8.18
C THR A 138 25.69 -3.91 7.08
N THR A 139 25.93 -4.88 6.19
CA THR A 139 26.84 -4.73 5.05
C THR A 139 26.27 -3.76 4.03
N THR A 140 24.98 -3.91 3.66
CA THR A 140 24.32 -2.98 2.72
C THR A 140 24.34 -1.55 3.24
N TRP A 141 24.18 -1.35 4.56
CA TRP A 141 24.30 -0.03 5.16
C TRP A 141 25.73 0.52 5.13
N LYS A 142 26.74 -0.31 5.45
CA LYS A 142 28.15 0.11 5.37
C LYS A 142 28.55 0.51 3.95
N ASP A 143 28.07 -0.22 2.95
CA ASP A 143 28.30 0.08 1.54
C ASP A 143 27.66 1.43 1.18
N ALA A 144 26.39 1.65 1.53
CA ALA A 144 25.70 2.93 1.32
C ALA A 144 26.43 4.10 1.98
N VAL A 145 26.87 3.96 3.23
CA VAL A 145 27.63 5.01 3.94
C VAL A 145 28.98 5.27 3.28
N ALA A 146 29.67 4.23 2.79
CA ALA A 146 30.94 4.39 2.08
C ALA A 146 30.77 5.16 0.76
N GLU A 147 29.61 5.04 0.11
CA GLU A 147 29.23 5.75 -1.11
C GLU A 147 28.61 7.13 -0.84
N GLY A 148 28.35 7.46 0.43
CA GLY A 148 27.70 8.70 0.84
C GLY A 148 26.19 8.73 0.56
N GLU A 149 25.58 7.56 0.38
CA GLU A 149 24.15 7.41 0.12
C GLU A 149 23.35 7.26 1.43
N GLY A 150 22.16 7.87 1.47
CA GLY A 150 21.23 7.75 2.60
C GLY A 150 20.36 6.49 2.56
N MET A 151 20.50 5.68 1.52
CA MET A 151 19.75 4.46 1.27
C MET A 151 20.68 3.45 0.60
N GLY A 152 20.49 2.16 0.90
CA GLY A 152 21.15 1.08 0.19
C GLY A 152 20.14 0.01 -0.20
N SER A 153 20.40 -0.72 -1.29
CA SER A 153 19.57 -1.83 -1.73
C SER A 153 20.40 -3.04 -2.14
N ARG A 154 19.86 -4.24 -1.95
CA ARG A 154 20.52 -5.49 -2.33
C ARG A 154 19.53 -6.61 -2.56
N LEU A 155 19.73 -7.39 -3.63
CA LEU A 155 19.01 -8.65 -3.83
C LEU A 155 19.61 -9.75 -2.95
N THR A 156 18.77 -10.45 -2.21
CA THR A 156 19.15 -11.60 -1.39
C THR A 156 18.89 -12.89 -2.14
N ARG A 157 19.73 -13.91 -1.90
CA ARG A 157 19.64 -15.21 -2.57
C ARG A 157 19.57 -16.33 -1.54
N GLY A 158 18.83 -17.38 -1.88
CA GLY A 158 18.73 -18.61 -1.11
C GLY A 158 19.94 -19.51 -1.30
N THR A 159 19.90 -20.69 -0.66
CA THR A 159 20.92 -21.73 -0.78
C THR A 159 21.02 -22.33 -2.18
N ASP A 160 19.96 -22.20 -2.98
CA ASP A 160 19.89 -22.60 -4.38
C ASP A 160 20.36 -21.49 -5.34
N ALA A 161 20.94 -20.41 -4.82
CA ALA A 161 21.34 -19.20 -5.54
C ALA A 161 20.19 -18.44 -6.22
N LYS A 162 18.93 -18.84 -6.03
CA LYS A 162 17.78 -18.11 -6.55
C LYS A 162 17.46 -16.91 -5.67
N PRO A 163 16.99 -15.80 -6.24
CA PRO A 163 16.52 -14.68 -5.46
C PRO A 163 15.39 -15.11 -4.52
N ASN A 164 15.47 -14.66 -3.27
CA ASN A 164 14.44 -14.91 -2.26
C ASN A 164 13.86 -13.63 -1.65
N GLY A 165 14.49 -12.49 -1.87
CA GLY A 165 14.01 -11.20 -1.42
C GLY A 165 14.86 -10.03 -1.91
N ALA A 166 14.36 -8.81 -1.67
CA ALA A 166 15.05 -7.55 -1.90
C ALA A 166 15.13 -6.78 -0.58
N LEU A 167 16.35 -6.42 -0.20
CA LEU A 167 16.68 -5.74 1.04
C LEU A 167 16.94 -4.27 0.76
N TYR A 168 16.30 -3.40 1.52
CA TYR A 168 16.52 -1.96 1.52
C TYR A 168 16.89 -1.50 2.93
N VAL A 169 17.83 -0.57 3.02
CA VAL A 169 18.21 0.10 4.26
C VAL A 169 18.09 1.59 4.07
N PHE A 170 17.55 2.28 5.07
CA PHE A 170 17.32 3.72 5.06
C PHE A 170 17.94 4.36 6.29
N ALA A 171 18.68 5.45 6.13
CA ALA A 171 19.22 6.20 7.25
C ALA A 171 18.08 6.65 8.19
N LYS A 172 18.28 6.47 9.50
CA LYS A 172 17.41 7.10 10.51
C LYS A 172 17.68 8.60 10.49
N GLN A 173 16.65 9.39 10.22
CA GLN A 173 16.73 10.82 10.42
C GLN A 173 16.43 11.09 11.90
N GLN A 174 17.50 11.24 12.69
CA GLN A 174 17.38 11.59 14.11
C GLN A 174 16.56 12.89 14.24
N ASP A 175 15.53 12.83 15.08
CA ASP A 175 14.74 13.97 15.59
C ASP A 175 13.70 14.65 14.68
N ALA A 176 13.51 14.22 13.43
CA ALA A 176 12.53 14.87 12.53
C ALA A 176 11.42 13.96 12.01
N ARG A 177 11.68 12.66 11.80
CA ARG A 177 10.75 11.75 11.11
C ARG A 177 10.83 10.32 11.65
N ASP A 178 9.69 9.78 12.07
CA ASP A 178 9.56 8.36 12.41
C ASP A 178 9.17 7.58 11.16
N LEU A 179 10.16 7.24 10.33
CA LEU A 179 9.94 6.55 9.04
C LEU A 179 9.12 5.27 9.20
N THR A 180 9.28 4.53 10.30
CA THR A 180 8.47 3.33 10.56
C THR A 180 6.99 3.68 10.68
N ARG A 181 6.65 4.76 11.39
CA ARG A 181 5.28 5.27 11.47
C ARG A 181 4.81 5.83 10.12
N GLU A 182 5.68 6.47 9.35
CA GLU A 182 5.33 6.95 8.00
C GLU A 182 4.99 5.79 7.04
N PHE A 183 5.75 4.69 7.10
CA PHE A 183 5.45 3.48 6.34
C PHE A 183 4.13 2.84 6.78
N GLN A 184 3.82 2.85 8.08
CA GLN A 184 2.53 2.35 8.59
C GLN A 184 1.35 3.21 8.14
N THR A 185 1.53 4.52 8.08
CA THR A 185 0.45 5.48 7.76
C THR A 185 0.34 5.78 6.27
N GLY A 186 1.29 5.33 5.45
CA GLY A 186 1.33 5.59 4.01
C GLY A 186 1.93 6.94 3.63
N VAL A 187 2.32 7.77 4.60
CA VAL A 187 3.00 9.05 4.33
C VAL A 187 4.27 8.84 3.50
N THR A 188 5.00 7.76 3.81
CA THR A 188 6.05 7.25 2.93
C THR A 188 5.59 5.90 2.38
N PRO A 189 5.27 5.79 1.07
CA PRO A 189 4.71 4.57 0.51
C PRO A 189 5.77 3.47 0.36
N LEU A 190 5.42 2.23 0.74
CA LEU A 190 6.24 1.03 0.48
C LEU A 190 6.03 0.49 -0.95
N GLU A 191 4.93 0.88 -1.60
CA GLU A 191 4.54 0.41 -2.93
C GLU A 191 5.63 0.57 -4.00
N PRO A 192 6.36 1.70 -4.10
CA PRO A 192 7.43 1.84 -5.08
C PRO A 192 8.52 0.76 -4.96
N LEU A 193 8.82 0.29 -3.74
CA LEU A 193 9.84 -0.74 -3.51
C LEU A 193 9.37 -2.12 -3.95
N ILE A 194 8.08 -2.40 -3.79
CA ILE A 194 7.45 -3.65 -4.22
C ILE A 194 7.31 -3.66 -5.74
N ARG A 195 6.83 -2.57 -6.32
CA ARG A 195 6.70 -2.40 -7.77
C ARG A 195 8.06 -2.53 -8.46
N ARG A 196 9.12 -1.97 -7.90
CA ARG A 196 10.48 -2.14 -8.40
C ARG A 196 10.89 -3.61 -8.47
N VAL A 197 10.58 -4.40 -7.44
CA VAL A 197 10.84 -5.85 -7.44
C VAL A 197 10.04 -6.54 -8.55
N ASP A 198 8.76 -6.22 -8.65
CA ASP A 198 7.86 -6.86 -9.61
C ASP A 198 8.11 -6.43 -11.06
N GLU A 199 8.67 -5.26 -11.31
CA GLU A 199 9.02 -4.80 -12.66
C GLU A 199 10.44 -5.23 -13.07
N GLU A 200 11.44 -4.97 -12.23
CA GLU A 200 12.84 -5.16 -12.59
C GLU A 200 13.31 -6.61 -12.39
N GLU A 201 12.91 -7.24 -11.29
CA GLU A 201 13.40 -8.59 -10.92
C GLU A 201 12.58 -9.71 -11.56
N THR A 202 11.29 -9.49 -11.81
CA THR A 202 10.49 -10.42 -12.63
C THR A 202 11.02 -10.48 -14.06
N ALA A 203 11.39 -9.34 -14.64
CA ALA A 203 11.96 -9.28 -15.98
C ALA A 203 13.37 -9.88 -16.06
N SER A 204 14.19 -9.68 -15.01
CA SER A 204 15.61 -10.02 -15.05
C SER A 204 15.96 -11.39 -14.45
N VAL A 205 15.16 -11.88 -13.50
CA VAL A 205 15.53 -13.05 -12.66
C VAL A 205 14.40 -14.07 -12.49
N SER A 206 13.38 -14.01 -13.35
CA SER A 206 12.25 -14.96 -13.37
C SER A 206 11.51 -15.07 -12.04
N VAL A 207 11.33 -13.95 -11.34
CA VAL A 207 10.49 -13.88 -10.14
C VAL A 207 9.02 -13.79 -10.55
N SER A 208 8.15 -14.67 -10.04
CA SER A 208 6.71 -14.60 -10.33
C SER A 208 6.09 -13.30 -9.80
N PRO A 209 5.12 -12.67 -10.51
CA PRO A 209 4.47 -11.44 -10.06
C PRO A 209 3.69 -11.63 -8.75
N GLU A 210 3.48 -10.56 -7.98
CA GLU A 210 2.86 -10.67 -6.65
C GLU A 210 1.44 -11.24 -6.65
N SER A 211 0.66 -11.02 -7.71
CA SER A 211 -0.68 -11.58 -7.88
C SER A 211 -0.70 -13.12 -7.88
N THR A 212 0.39 -13.75 -8.29
CA THR A 212 0.55 -15.22 -8.26
C THR A 212 1.42 -15.71 -7.11
N GLN A 213 2.25 -14.81 -6.57
CA GLN A 213 3.21 -15.11 -5.53
C GLN A 213 3.27 -13.95 -4.52
N PRO A 214 2.33 -13.88 -3.57
CA PRO A 214 2.25 -12.76 -2.65
C PRO A 214 3.54 -12.55 -1.85
N ARG A 215 3.85 -11.28 -1.55
CA ARG A 215 5.09 -10.88 -0.88
C ARG A 215 4.89 -10.82 0.64
N ALA A 216 5.97 -10.93 1.39
CA ALA A 216 5.98 -10.51 2.80
C ALA A 216 7.01 -9.39 2.97
N VAL A 217 6.55 -8.21 3.36
CA VAL A 217 7.38 -7.02 3.55
C VAL A 217 7.61 -6.81 5.03
N PHE A 218 8.86 -6.98 5.47
CA PHE A 218 9.25 -6.77 6.86
C PHE A 218 9.89 -5.41 7.00
N VAL A 219 9.32 -4.55 7.85
CA VAL A 219 9.92 -3.28 8.25
C VAL A 219 10.48 -3.45 9.66
N LEU A 220 11.81 -3.47 9.76
CA LEU A 220 12.52 -3.64 11.02
C LEU A 220 13.12 -2.31 11.45
N LYS A 221 12.80 -1.88 12.67
CA LYS A 221 13.43 -0.73 13.33
C LYS A 221 14.40 -1.26 14.39
N PRO A 222 15.71 -1.34 14.11
CA PRO A 222 16.69 -1.81 15.09
C PRO A 222 16.75 -0.88 16.30
N ALA A 223 17.01 -1.42 17.49
CA ALA A 223 17.16 -0.60 18.71
C ALA A 223 18.41 0.30 18.66
N THR A 224 19.54 -0.24 18.21
CA THR A 224 20.86 0.41 18.31
C THR A 224 21.41 0.93 16.99
N GLU A 225 20.93 0.45 15.86
CA GLU A 225 21.49 0.80 14.55
C GLU A 225 20.98 2.15 14.04
N PRO A 226 21.75 2.90 13.25
CA PRO A 226 21.37 4.20 12.71
C PRO A 226 20.53 4.11 11.42
N PHE A 227 19.95 2.96 11.10
CA PHE A 227 19.15 2.74 9.88
C PHE A 227 17.91 1.89 10.17
N ILE A 228 16.93 1.95 9.28
CA ILE A 228 15.72 1.13 9.23
C ILE A 228 15.86 0.16 8.06
N ILE A 229 15.29 -1.04 8.21
CA ILE A 229 15.38 -2.10 7.21
C ILE A 229 13.99 -2.33 6.65
N VAL A 230 13.87 -2.34 5.32
CA VAL A 230 12.68 -2.83 4.61
C VAL A 230 13.11 -4.04 3.80
N TYR A 231 12.56 -5.21 4.14
CA TYR A 231 12.91 -6.46 3.50
C TYR A 231 11.69 -7.05 2.80
N VAL A 232 11.68 -6.99 1.47
CA VAL A 232 10.65 -7.55 0.60
C VAL A 232 10.99 -9.00 0.31
N VAL A 233 10.34 -9.94 0.98
CA VAL A 233 10.49 -11.38 0.74
C VAL A 233 9.55 -11.80 -0.39
N PHE A 234 10.08 -12.47 -1.41
CA PHE A 234 9.33 -12.75 -2.65
C PHE A 234 8.21 -13.75 -2.47
N ARG A 235 8.24 -14.55 -1.41
CA ARG A 235 7.25 -15.57 -1.08
C ARG A 235 6.83 -15.40 0.37
N ARG A 236 5.58 -14.97 0.58
CA ARG A 236 4.96 -14.79 1.91
C ARG A 236 5.18 -15.99 2.82
N ASN A 237 4.92 -17.19 2.32
CA ASN A 237 4.99 -18.43 3.10
C ASN A 237 6.30 -19.19 2.89
N SER A 238 7.41 -18.48 2.65
CA SER A 238 8.72 -19.11 2.49
C SER A 238 9.40 -19.39 3.83
N MET A 239 10.39 -20.29 3.81
CA MET A 239 11.27 -20.53 4.95
C MET A 239 11.95 -19.24 5.44
N LEU A 240 12.32 -18.34 4.54
CA LEU A 240 12.90 -17.05 4.88
C LEU A 240 11.91 -16.19 5.68
N ALA A 241 10.68 -16.04 5.20
CA ALA A 241 9.64 -15.30 5.91
C ALA A 241 9.35 -15.91 7.29
N GLY A 242 9.25 -17.24 7.38
CA GLY A 242 9.09 -17.95 8.65
C GLY A 242 10.27 -17.74 9.61
N THR A 243 11.49 -17.67 9.09
CA THR A 243 12.70 -17.40 9.89
C THR A 243 12.69 -15.98 10.45
N LEU A 244 12.34 -14.98 9.65
CA LEU A 244 12.21 -13.60 10.10
C LEU A 244 11.15 -13.47 11.19
N HIS A 245 10.00 -14.12 11.00
CA HIS A 245 8.93 -14.12 11.98
C HIS A 245 9.34 -14.79 13.30
N SER A 246 10.05 -15.92 13.24
CA SER A 246 10.58 -16.58 14.44
C SER A 246 11.66 -15.76 15.13
N THR A 247 12.50 -15.04 14.37
CA THR A 247 13.62 -14.27 14.95
C THR A 247 13.16 -12.99 15.61
N TYR A 248 12.18 -12.29 15.02
CA TYR A 248 11.80 -10.94 15.43
C TYR A 248 10.38 -10.85 16.01
N GLY A 249 9.49 -11.79 15.68
CA GLY A 249 8.09 -11.73 16.10
C GLY A 249 7.83 -12.19 17.54
N GLU A 250 8.69 -13.01 18.15
CA GLU A 250 8.52 -13.40 19.55
C GLU A 250 8.93 -12.30 20.54
N ASN A 251 9.72 -11.31 20.10
CA ASN A 251 10.20 -10.23 20.97
C ASN A 251 9.26 -9.03 21.05
N SER A 252 8.26 -8.91 20.16
CA SER A 252 7.32 -7.79 20.19
C SER A 252 6.25 -7.90 21.28
N ASP A 253 5.98 -9.10 21.81
CA ASP A 253 4.96 -9.32 22.85
C ASP A 253 5.54 -9.39 24.28
N ASN A 254 6.86 -9.53 24.44
CA ASN A 254 7.49 -9.72 25.75
C ASN A 254 7.78 -8.42 26.54
N ASN A 255 7.27 -7.26 26.10
CA ASN A 255 7.33 -6.03 26.88
C ASN A 255 6.06 -5.78 27.73
N VAL A 256 5.29 -6.86 27.98
CA VAL A 256 4.21 -6.89 28.97
C VAL A 256 4.47 -8.03 29.95
N GLU A 257 5.48 -7.90 30.81
CA GLU A 257 5.58 -8.76 31.99
C GLU A 257 5.71 -7.96 33.28
N GLY A 258 4.61 -8.03 34.05
CA GLY A 258 4.59 -7.76 35.46
C GLY A 258 3.21 -8.00 36.06
N ASN A 259 2.64 -9.23 35.97
CA ASN A 259 2.11 -10.01 37.12
C ASN A 259 1.36 -11.31 36.69
N GLN A 260 1.91 -12.46 37.09
CA GLN A 260 1.38 -13.80 37.45
C GLN A 260 -0.04 -14.34 37.06
N PRO A 261 -0.22 -15.68 37.02
CA PRO A 261 -1.15 -16.40 36.15
C PRO A 261 -2.53 -16.70 36.76
N GLY A 262 -3.57 -16.61 35.92
CA GLY A 262 -4.90 -17.11 36.20
C GLY A 262 -5.83 -16.94 34.99
N SER A 263 -6.31 -18.07 34.46
CA SER A 263 -7.45 -18.30 33.55
C SER A 263 -8.28 -17.07 33.12
N THR A 264 -8.52 -16.80 31.84
CA THR A 264 -9.60 -17.35 30.94
C THR A 264 -9.53 -16.59 29.59
N PRO A 265 -9.93 -17.15 28.42
CA PRO A 265 -9.74 -16.49 27.11
C PRO A 265 -10.87 -15.52 26.70
N SER A 266 -10.57 -14.70 25.68
CA SER A 266 -11.46 -13.91 24.80
C SER A 266 -11.87 -12.48 25.22
N GLY A 267 -11.41 -11.50 24.43
CA GLY A 267 -11.93 -10.12 24.36
C GLY A 267 -10.97 -9.19 23.60
N PRO A 268 -11.45 -8.33 22.67
CA PRO A 268 -10.58 -7.53 21.80
C PRO A 268 -9.91 -6.38 22.55
N LEU A 269 -8.65 -6.11 22.17
CA LEU A 269 -7.76 -5.12 22.75
C LEU A 269 -8.38 -3.71 22.69
N GLN A 270 -8.51 -3.07 23.85
CA GLN A 270 -8.77 -1.63 23.98
C GLN A 270 -7.44 -0.90 24.17
N PHE A 271 -7.27 0.25 23.51
CA PHE A 271 -6.17 1.18 23.71
C PHE A 271 -6.73 2.51 24.22
N GLU A 272 -6.15 3.05 25.31
CA GLU A 272 -6.33 4.44 25.76
C GLU A 272 -5.48 5.41 24.94
#